data_AF-A0A7J6QMN7-F1
#
_entry.id   AF-A0A7J6QMN7-F1
#
_cell.length_a   1.000
_cell.length_b   1.000
_cell.length_c   1.000
_cell.angle_alpha   90.00
_cell.angle_beta   90.00
_cell.angle_gamma   90.00
#
_symmetry.space_group_name_H-M   'P 1'
#
loop_
_entity.id
_entity.type
_entity.pdbx_description
1 polymer ?
#
loop_
_entity_poly.entity_id
_entity_poly.type
_entity_poly.pdbx_seq_one_letter_code
_entity_poly.pdbx_strand_id
1 'polypeptide(L)'
;TDSADTLRQDATISPLPWEECDCHLVVDVTTDAGAELTALFVLLLDSMNFCFWPAGNFEYEQLSNGVKWALAGPDGSKWRTMDSLAEASAHDICGWFNNGARMVDEREKWRPRDFPLIEERVRLVHELACCLRDNF
;
A
#
# COMPACT_ATOMS: atom_id res chain seq x y z
N THR A 1 24.10 -15.22 -31.58
CA THR A 1 24.51 -15.76 -30.28
C THR A 1 25.69 -14.90 -29.86
N ASP A 2 25.60 -13.89 -29.00
CA ASP A 2 24.94 -13.78 -27.71
C ASP A 2 24.74 -12.30 -27.36
N SER A 3 23.50 -11.87 -27.18
CA SER A 3 23.21 -10.58 -26.55
C SER A 3 22.10 -10.68 -25.49
N ALA A 4 21.57 -11.88 -25.27
CA ALA A 4 20.55 -12.16 -24.27
C ALA A 4 21.13 -12.74 -22.97
N ASP A 5 22.33 -13.33 -23.01
CA ASP A 5 22.96 -13.94 -21.83
C ASP A 5 23.67 -12.92 -20.93
N THR A 6 23.96 -11.72 -21.43
CA THR A 6 24.66 -10.67 -20.65
C THR A 6 23.73 -9.87 -19.73
N LEU A 7 22.41 -10.06 -19.81
CA LEU A 7 21.42 -9.39 -18.95
C LEU A 7 20.99 -10.23 -17.73
N ARG A 8 21.56 -11.43 -17.56
CA ARG A 8 21.23 -12.38 -16.48
C ARG A 8 22.34 -12.59 -15.45
N GLN A 9 23.35 -11.74 -15.46
CA GLN A 9 24.41 -11.72 -14.45
C GLN A 9 24.27 -10.44 -13.64
N ASP A 10 23.41 -10.47 -12.62
CA ASP A 10 23.56 -9.74 -11.34
C ASP A 10 22.23 -9.76 -10.59
N ALA A 11 21.95 -10.89 -9.93
CA ALA A 11 21.15 -10.98 -8.72
C ALA A 11 21.09 -12.45 -8.28
N THR A 12 22.15 -12.94 -7.65
CA THR A 12 22.00 -14.01 -6.66
C THR A 12 21.30 -13.42 -5.43
N ILE A 13 20.08 -12.93 -5.61
CA ILE A 13 19.21 -12.57 -4.51
C ILE A 13 18.49 -13.86 -4.17
N SER A 14 18.88 -14.48 -3.05
CA SER A 14 17.98 -15.47 -2.45
C SER A 14 16.66 -14.76 -2.22
N PRO A 15 15.52 -15.26 -2.75
CA PRO A 15 14.24 -14.61 -2.52
C PRO A 15 14.05 -14.48 -1.01
N LEU A 16 13.81 -13.27 -0.54
CA LEU A 16 13.48 -13.04 0.86
C LEU A 16 12.23 -13.88 1.18
N PRO A 17 12.19 -14.57 2.34
CA PRO A 17 10.96 -15.17 2.83
C PRO A 17 9.81 -14.16 2.80
N TRP A 18 8.59 -14.61 2.53
CA TRP A 18 7.41 -13.74 2.40
C TRP A 18 7.26 -12.77 3.58
N GLU A 19 7.53 -13.28 4.78
CA GLU A 19 7.46 -12.59 6.06
C GLU A 19 8.53 -11.50 6.24
N GLU A 20 9.61 -11.59 5.46
CA GLU A 20 10.72 -10.65 5.46
C GLU A 20 10.55 -9.54 4.38
N CYS A 21 9.53 -9.61 3.51
CA CYS A 21 9.17 -8.42 2.72
C CYS A 21 8.37 -7.46 3.58
N ASP A 22 8.92 -6.27 3.81
CA ASP A 22 8.20 -5.18 4.49
C ASP A 22 6.85 -4.90 3.83
N CYS A 23 6.76 -5.08 2.52
CA CYS A 23 5.59 -4.84 1.69
C CYS A 23 4.39 -5.76 1.99
N HIS A 24 4.60 -6.95 2.57
CA HIS A 24 3.53 -7.92 2.78
C HIS A 24 2.87 -7.76 4.16
N LEU A 25 1.54 -7.81 4.19
CA LEU A 25 0.81 -7.96 5.44
C LEU A 25 0.91 -9.42 5.91
N VAL A 26 1.37 -9.61 7.15
CA VAL A 26 1.46 -10.92 7.80
C VAL A 26 0.61 -10.89 9.04
N VAL A 27 -0.50 -11.64 9.03
CA VAL A 27 -1.46 -11.73 10.12
C VAL A 27 -1.98 -13.16 10.23
N ASP A 28 -2.50 -13.53 11.39
CA ASP A 28 -3.14 -14.84 11.59
C ASP A 28 -4.54 -14.86 10.98
N VAL A 29 -4.62 -15.34 9.74
CA VAL A 29 -5.88 -15.46 8.96
C VAL A 29 -6.84 -16.52 9.51
N THR A 30 -6.44 -17.31 10.50
CA THR A 30 -7.35 -18.27 11.14
C THR A 30 -8.28 -17.60 12.17
N THR A 31 -8.02 -16.34 12.50
CA THR A 31 -8.88 -15.50 13.33
C THR A 31 -9.76 -14.61 12.47
N ASP A 32 -10.99 -14.33 12.92
CA ASP A 32 -11.90 -13.42 12.21
C ASP A 32 -11.26 -12.04 12.01
N ALA A 33 -10.63 -11.49 13.05
CA ALA A 33 -9.95 -10.20 12.98
C ALA A 33 -8.78 -10.19 11.97
N GLY A 34 -8.02 -11.28 11.87
CA GLY A 34 -6.94 -11.40 10.89
C GLY A 34 -7.45 -11.58 9.46
N ALA A 35 -8.53 -12.34 9.28
CA ALA A 35 -9.20 -12.50 7.99
C ALA A 35 -9.81 -11.18 7.50
N GLU A 36 -10.54 -10.46 8.35
CA GLU A 36 -11.12 -9.14 8.06
C GLU A 36 -10.04 -8.11 7.71
N LEU A 37 -8.96 -8.06 8.49
CA LEU A 37 -7.83 -7.16 8.23
C LEU A 37 -7.14 -7.47 6.89
N THR A 38 -7.01 -8.75 6.55
CA THR A 38 -6.48 -9.19 5.26
C THR A 38 -7.39 -8.78 4.11
N ALA A 39 -8.70 -8.99 4.24
CA ALA A 39 -9.67 -8.60 3.23
C ALA A 39 -9.65 -7.08 3.00
N LEU A 40 -9.67 -6.29 4.07
CA LEU A 40 -9.62 -4.84 3.99
C LEU A 40 -8.32 -4.35 3.34
N PHE A 41 -7.18 -4.92 3.72
CA PHE A 41 -5.89 -4.61 3.11
C PHE A 41 -5.90 -4.86 1.60
N VAL A 42 -6.36 -6.03 1.16
CA VAL A 42 -6.40 -6.38 -0.27
C VAL A 42 -7.35 -5.45 -1.04
N LEU A 43 -8.53 -5.15 -0.48
CA LEU A 43 -9.51 -4.26 -1.13
C LEU A 43 -8.99 -2.83 -1.25
N LEU A 44 -8.36 -2.28 -0.21
CA LEU A 44 -7.75 -0.95 -0.27
C LEU A 44 -6.61 -0.94 -1.29
N LEU A 45 -5.75 -1.96 -1.27
CA LEU A 45 -4.63 -2.08 -2.19
C LEU A 45 -5.10 -2.11 -3.65
N ASP A 46 -6.08 -2.97 -3.98
CA ASP A 46 -6.65 -3.10 -5.32
C ASP A 46 -7.36 -1.81 -5.77
N SER A 47 -8.19 -1.22 -4.90
CA SER A 47 -8.88 0.04 -5.22
C SER A 47 -7.91 1.17 -5.54
N MET A 48 -6.80 1.28 -4.81
CA MET A 48 -5.79 2.31 -5.01
C MET A 48 -4.80 1.95 -6.14
N ASN A 49 -4.83 0.72 -6.66
CA ASN A 49 -3.96 0.26 -7.73
C ASN A 49 -4.37 0.81 -9.11
N PHE A 50 -5.58 1.36 -9.25
CA PHE A 50 -6.14 1.84 -10.53
C PHE A 50 -5.31 2.96 -11.21
N CYS A 51 -4.40 3.59 -10.46
CA CYS A 51 -3.55 4.68 -10.92
C CYS A 51 -2.10 4.27 -11.26
N PHE A 52 -1.81 2.97 -11.46
CA PHE A 52 -0.45 2.52 -11.77
C PHE A 52 -0.02 2.91 -13.20
N TRP A 53 0.60 4.08 -13.31
CA TRP A 53 1.73 4.31 -14.19
C TRP A 53 2.88 4.75 -13.28
N PRO A 54 4.12 4.26 -13.45
CA PRO A 54 5.22 4.61 -12.55
C PRO A 54 5.43 6.12 -12.59
N ALA A 55 4.97 6.81 -11.55
CA ALA A 55 5.40 8.16 -11.27
C ALA A 55 6.74 8.01 -10.56
N GLY A 56 7.84 8.03 -11.32
CA GLY A 56 9.19 7.82 -10.78
C GLY A 56 9.32 6.50 -10.01
N ASN A 57 9.74 6.58 -8.75
CA ASN A 57 10.06 5.44 -7.88
C ASN A 57 8.88 4.98 -7.00
N PHE A 58 7.65 5.38 -7.30
CA PHE A 58 6.47 4.91 -6.57
C PHE A 58 5.98 3.58 -7.17
N GLU A 59 6.54 2.49 -6.69
CA GLU A 59 6.24 1.13 -7.10
C GLU A 59 5.23 0.46 -6.15
N TYR A 60 4.84 -0.76 -6.49
CA TYR A 60 3.80 -1.50 -5.77
C TYR A 60 4.19 -1.70 -4.31
N GLU A 61 5.47 -1.88 -4.01
CA GLU A 61 5.99 -2.04 -2.66
C GLU A 61 5.68 -0.81 -1.80
N GLN A 62 5.77 0.42 -2.32
CA GLN A 62 5.46 1.63 -1.58
C GLN A 62 3.95 1.78 -1.36
N LEU A 63 3.12 1.44 -2.36
CA LEU A 63 1.67 1.39 -2.21
C LEU A 63 1.27 0.40 -1.10
N SER A 64 1.74 -0.84 -1.23
CA SER A 64 1.47 -1.93 -0.29
C SER A 64 1.93 -1.60 1.13
N ASN A 65 3.15 -1.05 1.27
CA ASN A 65 3.67 -0.61 2.57
C ASN A 65 2.85 0.50 3.20
N GLY A 66 2.39 1.49 2.41
CA GLY A 66 1.55 2.56 2.94
C GLY A 66 0.23 2.07 3.49
N VAL A 67 -0.47 1.21 2.73
CA VAL A 67 -1.73 0.59 3.19
C VAL A 67 -1.49 -0.29 4.41
N LYS A 68 -0.42 -1.10 4.41
CA LYS A 68 -0.02 -1.89 5.58
C LYS A 68 0.23 -1.02 6.80
N TRP A 69 0.96 0.09 6.65
CA TRP A 69 1.22 1.02 7.75
C TRP A 69 -0.08 1.65 8.27
N ALA A 70 -0.98 2.05 7.36
CA ALA A 70 -2.27 2.61 7.73
C ALA A 70 -3.10 1.65 8.57
N LEU A 71 -3.08 0.36 8.25
CA LEU A 71 -3.94 -0.63 8.92
C LEU A 71 -3.27 -1.31 10.12
N ALA A 72 -1.96 -1.54 10.08
CA ALA A 72 -1.22 -2.31 11.08
C ALA A 72 -0.18 -1.50 11.87
N GLY A 73 0.00 -0.22 11.54
CA GLY A 73 0.87 0.70 12.26
C GLY A 73 0.30 1.17 13.61
N PRO A 74 0.97 2.13 14.27
CA PRO A 74 0.59 2.60 15.61
C PRO A 74 -0.86 3.08 15.73
N ASP A 75 -1.37 3.76 14.69
CA ASP A 75 -2.75 4.27 14.63
C ASP A 75 -3.67 3.36 13.81
N GLY A 76 -3.28 2.10 13.62
CA GLY A 76 -3.93 1.17 12.70
C GLY A 76 -5.39 0.91 12.98
N SER A 77 -5.79 0.93 14.25
CA SER A 77 -7.18 0.72 14.67
C SER A 77 -8.13 1.79 14.13
N LYS A 78 -7.67 3.04 13.94
CA LYS A 78 -8.47 4.12 13.36
C LYS A 78 -8.94 3.77 11.95
N TRP A 79 -8.02 3.27 11.13
CA TRP A 79 -8.25 3.05 9.70
C TRP A 79 -8.90 1.70 9.38
N ARG A 80 -9.20 0.89 10.40
CA ARG A 80 -9.96 -0.36 10.25
C ARG A 80 -11.47 -0.14 10.29
N THR A 81 -11.95 1.09 10.47
CA THR A 81 -13.38 1.41 10.45
C THR A 81 -13.79 2.10 9.15
N MET A 82 -14.95 1.74 8.62
CA MET A 82 -15.41 2.32 7.35
C MET A 82 -15.75 3.79 7.49
N ASP A 83 -16.21 4.24 8.66
CA ASP A 83 -16.47 5.67 8.90
C ASP A 83 -15.19 6.51 8.80
N SER A 84 -14.09 6.06 9.41
CA SER A 84 -12.81 6.77 9.30
C SER A 84 -12.29 6.78 7.86
N LEU A 85 -12.44 5.67 7.13
CA LEU A 85 -12.01 5.60 5.73
C LEU A 85 -12.85 6.48 4.81
N ALA A 86 -14.17 6.55 5.04
CA ALA A 86 -15.09 7.41 4.29
C ALA A 86 -14.85 8.91 4.52
N GLU A 87 -14.15 9.26 5.60
CA GLU A 87 -13.75 10.64 5.93
C GLU A 87 -12.26 10.92 5.68
N ALA A 88 -11.50 9.94 5.18
CA ALA A 88 -10.06 10.08 4.99
C ALA A 88 -9.73 11.23 4.03
N SER A 89 -8.85 12.14 4.43
CA SER A 89 -8.41 13.23 3.56
C SER A 89 -7.22 12.83 2.70
N ALA A 90 -6.94 13.62 1.65
CA ALA A 90 -5.69 13.50 0.89
C ALA A 90 -4.44 13.58 1.80
N HIS A 91 -4.49 14.39 2.85
CA HIS A 91 -3.41 14.49 3.84
C HIS A 91 -3.22 13.18 4.61
N ASP A 92 -4.32 12.53 5.03
CA ASP A 92 -4.26 11.26 5.74
C ASP A 92 -3.65 10.16 4.86
N ILE A 93 -4.14 10.04 3.63
CA ILE A 93 -3.67 9.04 2.67
C ILE A 93 -2.20 9.28 2.31
N CYS A 94 -1.78 10.52 2.05
CA CYS A 94 -0.37 10.84 1.89
C CYS A 94 0.45 10.46 3.14
N GLY A 95 -0.13 10.65 4.34
CA GLY A 95 0.46 10.23 5.61
C GLY A 95 0.72 8.73 5.68
N TRP A 96 -0.19 7.89 5.18
CA TRP A 96 -0.01 6.44 5.12
C TRP A 96 1.26 6.08 4.35
N PHE A 97 1.43 6.69 3.17
CA PHE A 97 2.57 6.42 2.31
C PHE A 97 3.88 6.99 2.84
N ASN A 98 3.87 8.19 3.42
CA ASN A 98 5.09 8.80 3.95
C ASN A 98 5.68 8.03 5.13
N ASN A 99 4.81 7.43 5.96
CA ASN A 99 5.25 6.68 7.13
C ASN A 99 5.47 5.19 6.82
N GLY A 100 4.76 4.63 5.83
CA GLY A 100 4.97 3.27 5.35
C GLY A 100 6.19 3.13 4.43
N ALA A 101 6.52 4.16 3.64
CA ALA A 101 7.67 4.15 2.75
C ALA A 101 8.98 4.38 3.52
N ARG A 102 9.54 3.32 4.13
CA ARG A 102 10.94 3.31 4.61
C ARG A 102 11.97 3.34 3.47
N MET A 103 11.54 3.46 2.21
CA MET A 103 12.28 3.05 1.01
C MET A 103 12.39 4.13 -0.08
N VAL A 104 12.25 5.40 0.25
CA VAL A 104 12.72 6.44 -0.66
C VAL A 104 14.17 6.76 -0.29
N ASP A 105 15.12 6.44 -1.17
CA ASP A 105 16.51 6.89 -1.05
C ASP A 105 16.50 8.39 -0.71
N GLU A 106 17.20 8.81 0.34
CA GLU A 106 17.29 10.22 0.77
C GLU A 106 17.75 11.16 -0.36
N ARG A 107 18.33 10.60 -1.43
CA ARG A 107 18.73 11.29 -2.67
C ARG A 107 17.56 11.56 -3.61
N GLU A 108 16.55 10.71 -3.63
CA GLU A 108 15.32 10.82 -4.42
C GLU A 108 14.25 11.47 -3.54
N LYS A 109 14.23 12.81 -3.53
CA LYS A 109 13.34 13.61 -2.67
C LYS A 109 11.87 13.49 -3.10
N TRP A 110 11.27 12.32 -2.97
CA TRP A 110 9.84 12.14 -3.22
C TRP A 110 9.06 12.99 -2.23
N ARG A 111 8.32 13.98 -2.74
CA ARG A 111 7.55 14.88 -1.90
C ARG A 111 6.11 14.36 -1.82
N PRO A 112 5.52 14.31 -0.62
CA PRO A 112 4.12 13.93 -0.42
C PRO A 112 3.10 14.75 -1.23
N ARG A 113 3.51 15.92 -1.75
CA ARG A 113 2.66 16.83 -2.54
C ARG A 113 2.52 16.42 -4.00
N ASP A 114 3.35 15.50 -4.48
CA ASP A 114 3.38 15.07 -5.87
C ASP A 114 2.80 13.66 -6.04
N PHE A 115 1.99 13.20 -5.08
CA PHE A 115 1.36 11.88 -5.14
C PHE A 115 0.42 11.82 -6.35
N PRO A 116 0.70 10.98 -7.35
CA PRO A 116 -0.08 10.95 -8.58
C PRO A 116 -1.52 10.57 -8.23
N LEU A 117 -2.44 11.41 -8.69
CA LEU A 117 -3.88 11.17 -8.60
C LEU A 117 -4.37 10.98 -7.15
N ILE A 118 -3.80 11.72 -6.18
CA ILE A 118 -4.19 11.61 -4.76
C ILE A 118 -5.70 11.79 -4.55
N GLU A 119 -6.31 12.76 -5.22
CA GLU A 119 -7.75 13.00 -5.12
C GLU A 119 -8.57 11.81 -5.61
N GLU A 120 -8.09 11.12 -6.66
CA GLU A 120 -8.73 9.91 -7.16
C GLU A 120 -8.57 8.74 -6.20
N ARG A 121 -7.40 8.62 -5.55
CA ARG A 121 -7.17 7.62 -4.50
C ARG A 121 -8.07 7.88 -3.29
N VAL A 122 -8.26 9.13 -2.90
CA VAL A 122 -9.23 9.51 -1.85
C VAL A 122 -10.64 9.09 -2.25
N ARG A 123 -11.08 9.44 -3.47
CA ARG A 123 -12.40 9.06 -3.99
C ARG A 123 -12.61 7.54 -3.94
N LEU A 124 -11.62 6.75 -4.38
CA LEU A 124 -11.70 5.29 -4.41
C LEU A 124 -11.74 4.67 -3.00
N VAL A 125 -10.97 5.21 -2.06
CA VAL A 125 -11.03 4.81 -0.64
C VAL A 125 -12.41 5.11 -0.06
N HIS A 126 -12.98 6.29 -0.35
CA HIS A 126 -14.33 6.65 0.10
C HIS A 126 -15.39 5.72 -0.47
N GLU A 127 -15.33 5.43 -1.77
CA GLU A 127 -16.28 4.54 -2.42
C GLU A 127 -16.21 3.12 -1.88
N LEU A 128 -15.00 2.59 -1.68
CA LEU A 128 -14.81 1.29 -1.05
C LEU A 128 -15.40 1.29 0.37
N ALA A 129 -15.09 2.31 1.18
CA ALA A 129 -15.54 2.40 2.55
C ALA A 129 -17.06 2.50 2.66
N CYS A 130 -17.69 3.36 1.85
CA CYS A 130 -19.14 3.49 1.82
C CYS A 130 -19.81 2.20 1.34
N CYS A 131 -19.27 1.56 0.29
CA CYS A 131 -19.78 0.30 -0.22
C CYS A 131 -19.74 -0.80 0.84
N LEU A 132 -18.61 -0.96 1.54
CA LEU A 132 -18.47 -1.95 2.60
C LEU A 132 -19.44 -1.67 3.76
N ARG A 133 -19.50 -0.42 4.26
CA ARG A 133 -20.41 -0.03 5.35
C ARG A 133 -21.87 -0.29 5.03
N ASP A 134 -22.28 -0.05 3.79
CA ASP A 134 -23.69 -0.08 3.42
C ASP A 134 -24.17 -1.52 3.08
N ASN A 135 -23.25 -2.48 2.93
CA ASN A 135 -23.56 -3.84 2.48
C ASN A 135 -23.12 -4.97 3.43
N PHE A 136 -22.30 -4.69 4.44
CA PHE A 136 -21.76 -5.66 5.40
C PHE A 136 -21.80 -5.10 6.81
#